data_AF-A0A0F3P1E9-F1
#
_entry.id   AF-A0A0F3P1E9-F1
#
_cell.length_a   1.000
_cell.length_b   1.000
_cell.length_c   1.000
_cell.angle_alpha   90.00
_cell.angle_beta   90.00
_cell.angle_gamma   90.00
#
_symmetry.space_group_name_H-M   'P 1'
#
loop_
_entity.id
_entity.type
_entity.pdbx_description
1 polymer ?
#
loop_
_entity_poly.entity_id
_entity_poly.type
_entity_poly.pdbx_seq_one_letter_code
_entity_poly.pdbx_strand_id
1 'polypeptide(L)' 'MAVILFNFTQATLNKIKVLAKEENIIQFRDTKERNLLLIISYTGFRRFYLVINIDGVY' A
#
# COMPACT_ATOMS: atom_id res chain seq x y z
N MET A 1 8.28 -0.41 14.62
CA MET A 1 7.99 0.40 13.41
C MET A 1 8.30 -0.38 12.13
N ALA A 2 9.52 -0.91 11.95
CA ALA A 2 9.93 -1.62 10.73
C ALA A 2 9.15 -2.93 10.45
N VAL A 3 8.91 -3.77 11.47
CA VAL A 3 8.21 -5.07 11.30
C VAL A 3 6.75 -4.88 10.85
N ILE A 4 6.06 -3.88 11.40
CA ILE A 4 4.66 -3.59 11.09
C ILE A 4 4.53 -3.06 9.65
N LEU A 5 5.42 -2.14 9.25
CA LEU A 5 5.47 -1.64 7.87
C LEU A 5 5.76 -2.76 6.87
N PHE A 6 6.68 -3.66 7.21
CA PHE A 6 7.02 -4.82 6.39
C PHE A 6 5.84 -5.77 6.23
N ASN A 7 5.16 -6.13 7.32
CA ASN A 7 4.00 -7.02 7.31
C ASN A 7 2.83 -6.40 6.53
N PHE A 8 2.54 -5.10 6.74
CA PHE A 8 1.52 -4.36 5.99
C PHE A 8 1.84 -4.35 4.49
N THR A 9 3.07 -4.01 4.12
CA THR A 9 3.50 -3.98 2.71
C THR A 9 3.39 -5.37 2.06
N GLN A 10 3.86 -6.42 2.73
CA GLN A 10 3.76 -7.79 2.21
C GLN A 10 2.32 -8.27 2.05
N ALA A 11 1.48 -8.09 3.07
CA ALA A 11 0.07 -8.49 3.02
C ALA A 11 -0.66 -7.78 1.86
N THR A 12 -0.31 -6.52 1.64
CA THR A 12 -0.91 -5.73 0.56
C THR A 12 -0.42 -6.18 -0.82
N LEU A 13 0.89 -6.39 -0.99
CA LEU A 13 1.48 -6.93 -2.23
C LEU A 13 0.93 -8.31 -2.60
N ASN A 14 0.60 -9.15 -1.62
CA ASN A 14 -0.04 -10.44 -1.87
C ASN A 14 -1.47 -10.29 -2.40
N LYS A 15 -2.25 -9.30 -1.93
CA LYS A 15 -3.58 -8.99 -2.48
C LYS A 15 -3.48 -8.46 -3.92
N ILE A 16 -2.42 -7.69 -4.20
CA ILE A 16 -2.15 -7.10 -5.53
C ILE A 16 -1.81 -8.13 -6.60
N LYS A 17 -1.22 -9.27 -6.25
CA LYS A 17 -0.97 -10.34 -7.25
C LYS A 17 -2.26 -10.81 -7.96
N VAL A 18 -3.43 -10.54 -7.38
CA VAL A 18 -4.75 -10.93 -7.91
C VAL A 18 -5.42 -9.78 -8.69
N LEU A 19 -4.74 -8.67 -8.91
CA LEU A 19 -5.37 -7.46 -9.46
C LEU A 19 -5.92 -7.60 -10.88
N ALA A 20 -7.16 -7.11 -11.03
CA ALA A 20 -7.82 -6.90 -12.31
C ALA A 20 -7.11 -5.79 -13.09
N LYS A 21 -6.91 -6.01 -14.40
CA LYS A 21 -6.13 -5.19 -15.34
C LYS A 21 -6.56 -3.72 -15.48
N GLU A 22 -7.65 -3.29 -14.84
CA GLU A 22 -8.33 -2.01 -15.12
C GLU A 22 -8.01 -0.88 -14.13
N GLU A 23 -7.49 -1.17 -12.93
CA GLU A 23 -7.25 -0.12 -11.93
C GLU A 23 -5.86 0.53 -12.07
N ASN A 24 -5.84 1.79 -12.51
CA ASN A 24 -4.61 2.59 -12.59
C ASN A 24 -4.10 3.08 -11.23
N ILE A 25 -4.95 3.15 -10.20
CA ILE A 25 -4.59 3.60 -8.85
C ILE A 25 -5.34 2.76 -7.82
N ILE A 26 -4.60 2.25 -6.83
CA ILE A 26 -5.12 1.37 -5.80
C ILE A 26 -4.63 1.88 -4.46
N GLN A 27 -5.52 1.91 -3.48
CA GLN A 27 -5.21 2.42 -2.15
C GLN A 27 -5.60 1.38 -1.11
N PHE A 28 -4.67 1.09 -0.20
CA PHE A 28 -4.90 0.22 0.93
C PHE A 28 -4.66 0.99 2.20
N ARG A 29 -5.69 1.07 3.03
CA ARG A 29 -5.63 1.73 4.33
C ARG A 29 -5.68 0.69 5.43
N ASP A 30 -4.72 0.72 6.33
CA ASP A 30 -4.79 0.00 7.60
C ASP A 30 -5.20 0.97 8.72
N THR A 31 -6.46 0.89 9.11
CA THR A 31 -7.06 1.66 10.19
C THR A 31 -6.93 0.97 11.56
N LYS A 32 -6.48 -0.29 11.62
CA LYS A 32 -6.45 -1.04 12.89
C LYS A 32 -5.17 -0.83 13.68
N GLU A 33 -4.02 -0.77 13.02
CA GLU A 33 -2.75 -0.75 13.76
C GLU A 33 -2.10 0.64 13.83
N ARG A 34 -1.94 1.39 12.73
CA ARG A 34 -1.15 2.65 12.73
C ARG A 34 -1.55 3.69 11.67
N ASN A 35 -2.80 3.70 11.20
CA ASN A 35 -3.27 4.65 10.19
C ASN A 35 -2.35 4.71 8.95
N LEU A 36 -1.88 3.55 8.48
CA LEU A 36 -0.98 3.43 7.32
C LEU A 36 -1.79 3.43 6.02
N LEU A 37 -1.27 4.09 4.99
CA LEU A 37 -1.83 4.06 3.65
C LEU A 37 -0.75 3.68 2.64
N LEU A 38 -0.99 2.60 1.91
CA LEU A 38 -0.23 2.24 0.71
C LEU A 38 -1.02 2.66 -0.52
N ILE A 39 -0.46 3.59 -1.28
CA ILE A 39 -0.97 4.00 -2.59
C ILE A 39 -0.09 3.38 -3.65
N ILE A 40 -0.73 2.80 -4.66
CA ILE A 40 -0.07 2.15 -5.77
C ILE A 40 -0.66 2.70 -7.04
N SER A 41 0.19 3.20 -7.92
CA SER A 41 -0.22 3.66 -9.23
C SER A 41 0.46 2.85 -10.31
N TYR A 42 -0.31 2.49 -11.33
CA TYR A 42 0.12 1.85 -12.56
C TYR A 42 0.08 2.91 -13.66
N THR A 43 1.23 3.15 -14.28
CA THR A 43 1.35 4.02 -15.45
C THR A 43 1.98 3.21 -16.57
N GLY A 44 1.12 2.62 -17.42
CA GLY A 44 1.54 1.66 -18.45
C GLY A 44 2.22 0.43 -17.79
N PHE A 45 3.51 0.23 -18.07
CA PHE A 45 4.31 -0.87 -17.51
C PHE A 45 4.98 -0.53 -16.17
N ARG A 46 4.91 0.71 -15.69
CA ARG A 46 5.57 1.15 -14.46
C ARG A 46 4.63 1.11 -13.27
N ARG A 47 5.19 0.74 -12.11
CA ARG A 47 4.49 0.70 -10.83
C ARG A 47 5.15 1.67 -9.86
N PHE A 48 4.34 2.53 -9.26
CA PHE A 48 4.77 3.42 -8.17
C PHE A 48 4.14 2.94 -6.88
N TYR A 49 4.95 2.89 -5.81
CA TYR A 49 4.52 2.51 -4.47
C TYR A 49 4.83 3.66 -3.51
N LEU A 50 3.81 4.13 -2.80
CA LEU A 50 3.94 5.18 -1.79
C LEU A 50 3.30 4.70 -0.49
N VAL A 51 4.08 4.57 0.57
CA VAL A 51 3.56 4.29 1.91
C VAL A 51 3.63 5.55 2.75
N ILE A 52 2.50 5.99 3.28
CA ILE A 52 2.41 7.13 4.19
C ILE A 52 1.79 6.69 5.52
N ASN A 53 2.26 7.28 6.61
CA ASN A 53 1.62 7.19 7.91
C ASN A 53 0.76 8.44 8.09
N ILE A 54 -0.56 8.26 8.17
CA ILE A 54 -1.53 9.36 8.20
C ILE A 54 -1.70 9.92 9.63
N ASP A 55 -1.24 9.22 10.66
CA ASP A 55 -1.35 9.64 12.07
C ASP A 55 -0.16 10.46 12.59
N GLY A 56 0.87 10.65 11.76
CA GLY A 56 1.99 11.56 11.94
C GLY A 56 2.37 11.96 13.37
N VAL A 57 3.21 11.17 14.04
CA VAL A 57 4.27 11.71 14.91
C VAL A 57 5.52 10.87 14.66
N TYR A 58 6.59 11.55 14.21
CA TYR A 58 7.94 11.00 14.08
C TYR A 58 8.57 10.81 15.46
#